data_AF-A0A2K6SSG2-F1
#
_entry.id   AF-A0A2K6SSG2-F1
#
_cell.length_a   1.000
_cell.length_b   1.000
_cell.length_c   1.000
_cell.angle_alpha   90.00
_cell.angle_beta   90.00
_cell.angle_gamma   90.00
#
_symmetry.space_group_name_H-M   'P 1'
#
loop_
_entity.id
_entity.type
_entity.pdbx_description
1 polymer ?
#
loop_
_entity_poly.entity_id
_entity_poly.type
_entity_poly.pdbx_seq_one_letter_code
_entity_poly.pdbx_strand_id
1 'polypeptide(L)'
;MAAEPVEDNCINFVEMKFTGDALYFRAEDDENLESDHFAKLKYKLSIIRNLNDQVLFLDQGNHPLFEDMNDSDCEANASQTVFIIYMYKDSEPRGLAVTISVKCGKISTLSCENKIISFKEISPPDNIIDTKSDIIFFQRSVPGHDDKMQFESSSYEGYFLACEKEKDLFKLILKRKAELGDKSILFTVQNKD
;
A
#
# COMPACT_ATOMS: atom_id res chain seq x y z
N MET A 1 -40.63 13.29 -30.76
CA MET A 1 -39.47 12.51 -31.21
C MET A 1 -39.12 11.56 -30.08
N ALA A 2 -39.16 10.25 -30.31
CA ALA A 2 -38.74 9.27 -29.32
C ALA A 2 -37.21 9.27 -29.25
N ALA A 3 -36.65 9.25 -28.04
CA ALA A 3 -35.21 9.12 -27.85
C ALA A 3 -34.77 7.74 -28.36
N GLU A 4 -33.74 7.70 -29.20
CA GLU A 4 -33.14 6.44 -29.63
C GLU A 4 -32.47 5.77 -28.41
N PRO A 5 -32.69 4.47 -28.18
CA PRO A 5 -32.03 3.76 -27.10
C PRO A 5 -30.54 3.67 -27.38
N VAL A 6 -29.73 4.08 -26.40
CA VAL A 6 -28.27 3.93 -26.43
C VAL A 6 -27.98 2.43 -26.27
N GLU A 7 -27.66 1.75 -27.36
CA GLU A 7 -27.20 0.36 -27.38
C GLU A 7 -25.80 0.26 -26.76
N ASP A 8 -25.65 0.36 -25.44
CA ASP A 8 -24.45 -0.16 -24.76
C ASP A 8 -24.54 -0.27 -23.22
N ASN A 9 -25.73 -0.43 -22.65
CA ASN A 9 -25.90 -0.66 -21.20
C ASN A 9 -26.86 -1.83 -20.93
N CYS A 10 -26.76 -2.91 -21.70
CA CYS A 10 -27.56 -4.10 -21.49
C CYS A 10 -26.83 -5.06 -20.53
N ILE A 11 -27.44 -5.33 -19.37
CA ILE A 11 -27.02 -6.42 -18.50
C ILE A 11 -27.65 -7.71 -19.05
N ASN A 12 -26.82 -8.65 -19.49
CA ASN A 12 -27.28 -9.97 -19.93
C ASN A 12 -27.53 -10.83 -18.70
N PHE A 13 -28.76 -11.29 -18.52
CA PHE A 13 -29.15 -12.20 -17.43
C PHE A 13 -29.38 -13.59 -18.00
N VAL A 14 -28.83 -14.60 -17.33
CA VAL A 14 -28.99 -16.00 -17.75
C VAL A 14 -30.32 -16.58 -17.31
N GLU A 15 -30.78 -16.20 -16.13
CA GLU A 15 -32.07 -16.64 -15.62
C GLU A 15 -32.73 -15.54 -14.80
N MET A 16 -34.03 -15.35 -14.99
CA MET A 16 -34.87 -14.50 -14.15
C MET A 16 -35.97 -15.34 -13.53
N LYS A 17 -36.13 -15.24 -12.21
CA LYS A 17 -37.16 -15.97 -11.48
C LYS A 17 -37.93 -15.04 -10.56
N PHE A 18 -39.25 -15.00 -10.72
CA PHE A 18 -40.14 -14.38 -9.74
C PHE A 18 -40.50 -15.39 -8.65
N THR A 19 -40.38 -14.97 -7.39
CA THR A 19 -40.92 -15.69 -6.24
C THR A 19 -41.68 -14.70 -5.37
N GLY A 20 -43.02 -14.78 -5.41
CA GLY A 20 -43.88 -13.77 -4.78
C GLY A 20 -43.77 -12.42 -5.49
N ASP A 21 -43.44 -11.38 -4.72
CA ASP A 21 -43.16 -10.01 -5.19
C ASP A 21 -41.67 -9.75 -5.45
N ALA A 22 -40.81 -10.73 -5.21
CA ALA A 22 -39.36 -10.62 -5.41
C ALA A 22 -38.93 -11.20 -6.77
N LEU A 23 -38.09 -10.42 -7.47
CA LEU A 23 -37.41 -10.83 -8.70
C LEU A 23 -35.96 -11.22 -8.37
N TYR A 24 -35.61 -12.45 -8.70
CA TYR A 24 -34.27 -13.02 -8.55
C TYR A 24 -33.60 -13.12 -9.90
N PHE A 25 -32.33 -12.77 -9.95
CA PHE A 25 -31.49 -12.88 -11.15
C PHE A 25 -30.39 -13.90 -10.89
N ARG A 26 -30.18 -14.79 -11.86
CA ARG A 26 -28.94 -15.55 -11.98
C ARG A 26 -28.08 -14.85 -13.01
N ALA A 27 -26.99 -14.23 -12.56
CA ALA A 27 -25.92 -13.84 -13.47
C ALA A 27 -25.37 -15.10 -14.13
N GLU A 28 -24.81 -14.96 -15.34
CA GLU A 28 -24.04 -16.04 -15.97
C GLU A 28 -23.02 -16.57 -14.96
N ASP A 29 -22.78 -17.89 -14.92
CA ASP A 29 -21.75 -18.47 -14.05
C ASP A 29 -20.40 -17.90 -14.52
N ASP A 30 -20.04 -16.79 -13.90
CA ASP A 30 -18.85 -16.02 -14.17
C ASP A 30 -17.71 -16.64 -13.35
N GLU A 31 -17.34 -17.88 -13.72
CA GLU A 31 -16.12 -18.54 -13.20
C GLU A 31 -14.84 -17.72 -13.48
N ASN A 32 -14.96 -16.59 -14.17
CA ASN A 32 -13.91 -15.70 -14.62
C ASN A 32 -14.07 -14.22 -14.19
N LEU A 33 -14.98 -13.89 -13.26
CA LEU A 33 -14.87 -12.60 -12.56
C LEU A 33 -13.70 -12.68 -11.58
N GLU A 34 -12.50 -12.35 -12.07
CA GLU A 34 -11.36 -12.10 -11.20
C GLU A 34 -11.74 -10.96 -10.26
N SER A 35 -11.99 -11.28 -8.99
CA SER A 35 -12.12 -10.31 -7.91
C SER A 35 -10.80 -9.55 -7.80
N ASP A 36 -10.71 -8.35 -8.39
CA ASP A 36 -9.56 -7.46 -8.31
C ASP A 36 -9.58 -6.70 -6.97
N HIS A 37 -9.46 -7.45 -5.86
CA HIS A 37 -9.58 -6.90 -4.51
C HIS A 37 -8.63 -5.71 -4.29
N PHE A 38 -7.41 -5.82 -4.84
CA PHE A 38 -6.55 -4.67 -5.03
C PHE A 38 -6.23 -4.45 -6.51
N ALA A 39 -6.71 -3.35 -7.08
CA ALA A 39 -6.39 -2.94 -8.45
C ALA A 39 -5.46 -1.72 -8.44
N LYS A 40 -4.28 -1.82 -9.05
CA LYS A 40 -3.28 -0.75 -9.08
C LYS A 40 -3.81 0.45 -9.85
N LEU A 41 -3.69 1.64 -9.25
CA LEU A 41 -4.18 2.89 -9.81
C LEU A 41 -3.04 3.73 -10.42
N LYS A 42 -2.17 4.24 -9.56
CA LYS A 42 -1.08 5.14 -9.92
C LYS A 42 0.04 5.02 -8.90
N TYR A 43 1.17 5.66 -9.17
CA TYR A 43 2.26 5.74 -8.21
C TYR A 43 2.67 7.18 -7.94
N LYS A 44 3.36 7.38 -6.83
CA LYS A 44 4.09 8.61 -6.53
C LYS A 44 5.52 8.28 -6.12
N LEU A 45 6.45 9.12 -6.54
CA LEU A 45 7.81 9.10 -5.99
C LEU A 45 7.79 9.84 -4.67
N SER A 46 8.42 9.30 -3.63
CA SER A 46 8.31 9.83 -2.28
C SER A 46 9.58 9.61 -1.48
N ILE A 47 9.89 10.58 -0.61
CA ILE A 47 10.84 10.42 0.49
C ILE A 47 10.01 10.16 1.74
N ILE A 48 10.39 9.13 2.50
CA ILE A 48 9.73 8.74 3.75
C ILE A 48 10.66 9.09 4.91
N ARG A 49 10.15 9.79 5.93
CA ARG A 49 10.93 10.12 7.13
C ARG A 49 10.22 9.65 8.39
N ASN A 50 11.01 9.30 9.42
CA ASN A 50 10.46 9.08 10.75
C ASN A 50 10.20 10.42 11.46
N LEU A 51 9.67 10.41 12.70
CA LEU A 51 9.40 11.64 13.46
C LEU A 51 10.64 12.46 13.85
N ASN A 52 11.82 11.86 13.81
CA ASN A 52 13.07 12.56 14.06
C ASN A 52 13.65 13.17 12.78
N ASP A 53 12.86 13.21 11.69
CA ASP A 53 13.25 13.72 10.37
C ASP A 53 14.33 12.89 9.65
N GLN A 54 14.66 11.71 10.18
CA GLN A 54 15.60 10.78 9.55
C GLN A 54 14.96 10.12 8.34
N VAL A 55 15.70 10.04 7.24
CA VAL A 55 15.27 9.54 5.92
C VAL A 55 15.38 8.03 5.87
N LEU A 56 14.31 7.37 5.43
CA LEU A 56 14.36 5.96 5.07
C LEU A 56 15.26 5.78 3.84
N PHE A 57 16.16 4.81 3.86
CA PHE A 57 16.96 4.43 2.70
C PHE A 57 17.31 2.93 2.73
N LEU A 58 17.78 2.41 1.59
CA LEU A 58 18.39 1.07 1.53
C LEU A 58 19.91 1.15 1.61
N ASP A 59 20.50 0.42 2.57
CA ASP A 59 21.94 0.22 2.63
C ASP A 59 22.46 -0.70 1.50
N GLN A 60 23.77 -0.94 1.46
CA GLN A 60 24.39 -1.82 0.45
C GLN A 60 23.93 -3.29 0.54
N GLY A 61 23.41 -3.71 1.69
CA GLY A 61 22.84 -5.03 1.92
C GLY A 61 21.33 -5.11 1.65
N ASN A 62 20.72 -4.04 1.12
CA ASN A 62 19.26 -3.89 0.96
C ASN A 62 18.49 -3.93 2.29
N HIS A 63 19.11 -3.55 3.39
CA HIS A 63 18.43 -3.35 4.67
C HIS A 63 17.79 -1.96 4.70
N PRO A 64 16.51 -1.85 5.08
CA PRO A 64 15.84 -0.56 5.23
C PRO A 64 16.18 0.09 6.57
N LEU A 65 16.92 1.20 6.50
CA LEU A 65 17.44 1.95 7.63
C LEU A 65 16.98 3.42 7.59
N PHE A 66 17.12 4.10 8.72
CA PHE A 66 16.87 5.55 8.85
C PHE A 66 18.14 6.28 9.27
N GLU A 67 18.47 7.36 8.57
CA GLU A 67 19.62 8.22 8.89
C GLU A 67 19.31 9.71 8.68
N ASP A 68 20.05 10.56 9.37
CA ASP A 68 19.99 12.01 9.19
C ASP A 68 20.58 12.39 7.83
N MET A 69 19.75 12.91 6.92
CA MET A 69 20.15 13.30 5.57
C MET A 69 19.57 14.67 5.22
N ASN A 70 20.43 15.58 4.76
CA ASN A 70 19.99 16.86 4.19
C ASN A 70 19.47 16.67 2.75
N ASP A 71 18.93 17.72 2.15
CA ASP A 71 18.37 17.64 0.79
C ASP A 71 19.41 17.25 -0.26
N SER A 72 20.65 17.74 -0.16
CA SER A 72 21.74 17.36 -1.06
C SER A 72 22.15 15.90 -0.91
N ASP A 73 22.16 15.37 0.32
CA ASP A 73 22.40 13.95 0.59
C ASP A 73 21.27 13.09 0.00
N CYS A 74 20.02 13.54 0.10
CA CYS A 74 18.87 12.85 -0.49
C CYS A 74 18.97 12.79 -2.02
N GLU A 75 19.39 13.88 -2.65
CA GLU A 75 19.59 13.95 -4.10
C GLU A 75 20.74 13.06 -4.56
N ALA A 76 21.88 13.10 -3.87
CA ALA A 76 23.03 12.27 -4.17
C ALA A 76 22.73 10.78 -4.03
N ASN A 77 21.87 10.41 -3.07
CA ASN A 77 21.47 9.03 -2.78
C ASN A 77 20.07 8.68 -3.33
N ALA A 78 19.58 9.40 -4.34
CA ALA A 78 18.19 9.30 -4.81
C ALA A 78 17.74 7.86 -5.17
N SER A 79 18.64 7.02 -5.66
CA SER A 79 18.33 5.61 -5.97
C SER A 79 17.96 4.77 -4.75
N GLN A 80 18.43 5.16 -3.56
CA GLN A 80 18.25 4.45 -2.29
C GLN A 80 17.23 5.15 -1.38
N THR A 81 17.02 6.46 -1.54
CA THR A 81 16.17 7.30 -0.68
C THR A 81 14.80 7.62 -1.29
N VAL A 82 14.63 7.48 -2.61
CA VAL A 82 13.36 7.72 -3.29
C VAL A 82 12.60 6.42 -3.47
N PHE A 83 11.47 6.32 -2.78
CA PHE A 83 10.55 5.19 -2.85
C PHE A 83 9.43 5.47 -3.84
N ILE A 84 8.94 4.41 -4.47
CA ILE A 84 7.80 4.40 -5.37
C ILE A 84 6.62 3.84 -4.58
N ILE A 85 5.67 4.71 -4.21
CA ILE A 85 4.45 4.31 -3.51
C ILE A 85 3.38 4.07 -4.57
N TYR A 86 3.06 2.81 -4.84
CA TYR A 86 1.95 2.45 -5.72
C TYR A 86 0.66 2.41 -4.91
N MET A 87 -0.36 3.09 -5.41
CA MET A 87 -1.69 3.14 -4.82
C MET A 87 -2.59 2.10 -5.48
N TYR A 88 -3.40 1.43 -4.66
CA TYR A 88 -4.37 0.44 -5.10
C TYR A 88 -5.78 0.90 -4.71
N LYS A 89 -6.73 0.61 -5.59
CA LYS A 89 -8.15 0.59 -5.23
C LYS A 89 -8.37 -0.66 -4.39
N ASP A 90 -8.92 -0.49 -3.19
CA ASP A 90 -9.35 -1.58 -2.31
C ASP A 90 -10.88 -1.67 -2.38
N SER A 91 -11.43 -2.89 -2.47
CA SER A 91 -12.88 -3.13 -2.33
C SER A 91 -13.40 -2.91 -0.91
N GLU A 92 -12.54 -2.87 0.10
CA GLU A 92 -12.88 -2.61 1.50
C GLU A 92 -12.30 -1.27 2.01
N PRO A 93 -13.09 -0.43 2.72
CA PRO A 93 -12.63 0.88 3.19
C PRO A 93 -11.78 0.77 4.48
N ARG A 94 -10.55 0.26 4.37
CA ARG A 94 -9.62 0.05 5.50
C ARG A 94 -8.42 1.01 5.49
N GLY A 95 -8.48 2.09 4.72
CA GLY A 95 -7.36 3.00 4.46
C GLY A 95 -6.92 2.90 3.00
N LEU A 96 -5.94 3.72 2.61
CA LEU A 96 -5.42 3.68 1.25
C LEU A 96 -4.45 2.50 1.11
N ALA A 97 -4.81 1.49 0.33
CA ALA A 97 -3.93 0.36 0.05
C ALA A 97 -2.74 0.81 -0.80
N VAL A 98 -1.53 0.51 -0.34
CA VAL A 98 -0.29 0.86 -1.03
C VAL A 98 0.75 -0.26 -0.98
N THR A 99 1.61 -0.31 -2.00
CA THR A 99 2.92 -0.99 -1.92
C THR A 99 4.03 0.06 -1.90
N ILE A 100 5.13 -0.24 -1.23
CA ILE A 100 6.32 0.63 -1.17
C ILE A 100 7.45 -0.08 -1.90
N SER A 101 7.92 0.48 -3.01
CA SER A 101 9.00 -0.10 -3.82
C SER A 101 10.18 0.86 -3.93
N VAL A 102 11.32 0.35 -4.38
CA VAL A 102 12.55 1.13 -4.64
C VAL A 102 13.25 0.56 -5.85
N LYS A 103 13.99 1.40 -6.59
CA LYS A 103 14.66 1.02 -7.84
C LYS A 103 16.19 1.15 -7.71
N CYS A 104 16.81 0.15 -7.08
CA CYS A 104 18.26 -0.02 -7.03
C CYS A 104 18.72 -0.96 -8.16
N GLY A 105 18.70 -0.46 -9.40
CA GLY A 105 18.92 -1.27 -10.61
C GLY A 105 17.66 -2.04 -11.04
N LYS A 106 17.16 -2.93 -10.19
CA LYS A 106 15.86 -3.60 -10.34
C LYS A 106 14.85 -3.08 -9.32
N ILE A 107 13.57 -3.26 -9.61
CA ILE A 107 12.49 -2.91 -8.67
C ILE A 107 12.45 -3.96 -7.57
N SER A 108 12.55 -3.51 -6.32
CA SER A 108 12.25 -4.32 -5.15
C SER A 108 11.08 -3.71 -4.38
N THR A 109 10.21 -4.54 -3.83
CA THR A 109 9.01 -4.14 -3.10
C THR A 109 9.08 -4.62 -1.66
N LEU A 110 8.73 -3.72 -0.74
CA LEU A 110 8.67 -3.98 0.70
C LEU A 110 7.67 -5.10 0.99
N SER A 111 8.12 -6.10 1.74
CA SER A 111 7.30 -7.22 2.20
C SER A 111 7.44 -7.38 3.71
N CYS A 112 6.34 -7.76 4.36
CA CYS A 112 6.28 -8.11 5.77
C CYS A 112 5.99 -9.60 6.00
N GLU A 113 6.29 -10.47 5.02
CA GLU A 113 6.10 -11.92 5.13
C GLU A 113 6.76 -12.44 6.42
N ASN A 114 6.07 -13.36 7.11
CA ASN A 114 6.48 -13.89 8.41
C ASN A 114 6.73 -12.80 9.50
N LYS A 115 6.11 -11.62 9.36
CA LYS A 115 6.31 -10.44 10.23
C LYS A 115 7.73 -9.88 10.19
N ILE A 116 8.51 -10.20 9.17
CA ILE A 116 9.87 -9.72 8.99
C ILE A 116 9.88 -8.75 7.80
N ILE A 117 10.41 -7.54 8.03
CA ILE A 117 10.54 -6.55 6.98
C ILE A 117 11.72 -6.90 6.07
N SER A 118 11.46 -6.96 4.78
CA SER A 118 12.47 -7.17 3.75
C SER A 118 12.04 -6.56 2.41
N PHE A 119 13.00 -6.18 1.58
CA PHE A 119 12.74 -5.83 0.19
C PHE A 119 12.93 -7.07 -0.69
N LYS A 120 11.87 -7.45 -1.41
CA LYS A 120 11.89 -8.57 -2.35
C LYS A 120 12.03 -8.05 -3.77
N GLU A 121 12.86 -8.67 -4.60
CA GLU A 121 13.05 -8.31 -6.02
C GLU A 121 11.82 -8.71 -6.85
N ILE A 122 10.69 -8.04 -6.60
CA ILE A 122 9.42 -8.20 -7.29
C ILE A 122 8.88 -6.82 -7.65
N SER A 123 8.38 -6.67 -8.87
CA SER A 123 7.57 -5.52 -9.23
C SER A 123 6.16 -5.71 -8.66
N PRO A 124 5.53 -4.67 -8.10
CA PRO A 124 4.20 -4.81 -7.54
C PRO A 124 3.21 -5.17 -8.68
N PRO A 125 2.33 -6.17 -8.51
CA PRO A 125 1.44 -6.65 -9.57
C PRO A 125 0.32 -5.65 -9.88
N ASP A 126 -0.27 -5.70 -11.06
CA ASP A 126 -1.38 -4.79 -11.41
C ASP A 126 -2.65 -5.11 -10.61
N ASN A 127 -2.94 -6.39 -10.40
CA ASN A 127 -4.07 -6.84 -9.59
C ASN A 127 -3.60 -7.83 -8.52
N ILE A 128 -4.24 -7.81 -7.36
CA ILE A 128 -4.11 -8.81 -6.30
C ILE A 128 -5.52 -9.29 -5.96
N ILE A 129 -5.72 -10.60 -6.06
CA ILE A 129 -7.04 -11.22 -5.96
C ILE A 129 -7.50 -11.33 -4.50
N ASP A 130 -6.57 -11.49 -3.57
CA ASP A 130 -6.86 -11.68 -2.15
C ASP A 130 -7.04 -10.35 -1.42
N THR A 131 -7.84 -10.38 -0.36
CA THR A 131 -8.12 -9.31 0.60
C THR A 131 -6.89 -8.89 1.42
N LYS A 132 -5.82 -9.71 1.39
CA LYS A 132 -4.58 -9.54 2.15
C LYS A 132 -3.37 -9.85 1.29
N SER A 133 -2.27 -9.14 1.53
CA SER A 133 -1.00 -9.39 0.88
C SER A 133 0.17 -8.87 1.69
N ASP A 134 1.25 -9.65 1.77
CA ASP A 134 2.43 -9.27 2.55
C ASP A 134 3.17 -8.05 2.01
N ILE A 135 2.82 -7.56 0.83
CA ILE A 135 3.36 -6.33 0.24
C ILE A 135 2.40 -5.13 0.33
N ILE A 136 1.14 -5.36 0.73
CA ILE A 136 0.12 -4.32 0.83
C ILE A 136 0.07 -3.80 2.27
N PHE A 137 0.18 -2.49 2.38
CA PHE A 137 0.00 -1.73 3.61
C PHE A 137 -1.15 -0.73 3.44
N PHE A 138 -1.94 -0.55 4.49
CA PHE A 138 -2.95 0.50 4.55
C PHE A 138 -2.31 1.77 5.09
N GLN A 139 -2.11 2.74 4.20
CA GLN A 139 -1.69 4.09 4.56
C GLN A 139 -2.89 4.85 5.14
N ARG A 140 -2.71 5.43 6.33
CA ARG A 140 -3.72 6.24 7.03
C ARG A 140 -3.10 7.50 7.60
N SER A 141 -3.81 8.62 7.50
CA SER A 141 -3.45 9.84 8.23
C SER A 141 -3.76 9.69 9.72
N VAL A 142 -2.97 10.35 10.56
CA VAL A 142 -3.21 10.38 12.01
C VAL A 142 -4.25 11.47 12.32
N PRO A 143 -5.35 11.16 13.03
CA PRO A 143 -6.34 12.17 13.41
C PRO A 143 -5.69 13.37 14.13
N GLY A 144 -5.96 14.58 13.65
CA GLY A 144 -5.40 15.82 14.18
C GLY A 144 -4.00 16.20 13.65
N HIS A 145 -3.42 15.42 12.73
CA HIS A 145 -2.14 15.69 12.09
C HIS A 145 -2.18 15.30 10.60
N ASP A 146 -2.36 16.28 9.71
CA ASP A 146 -2.52 16.04 8.27
C ASP A 146 -1.22 15.54 7.59
N ASP A 147 -0.07 15.80 8.20
CA ASP A 147 1.26 15.49 7.70
C ASP A 147 1.78 14.10 8.12
N LYS A 148 1.14 13.47 9.11
CA LYS A 148 1.62 12.22 9.72
C LYS A 148 0.83 11.03 9.20
N MET A 149 1.57 10.01 8.79
CA MET A 149 1.06 8.79 8.21
C MET A 149 1.43 7.58 9.07
N GLN A 150 0.56 6.57 9.06
CA GLN A 150 0.78 5.22 9.57
C GLN A 150 0.60 4.23 8.43
N PHE A 151 1.34 3.13 8.47
CA PHE A 151 1.24 2.04 7.50
C PHE A 151 0.94 0.74 8.25
N GLU A 152 -0.31 0.30 8.18
CA GLU A 152 -0.75 -0.98 8.78
C GLU A 152 -0.58 -2.12 7.77
N SER A 153 -0.09 -3.28 8.19
CA SER A 153 -0.01 -4.46 7.32
C SER A 153 -1.41 -4.98 6.97
N SER A 154 -1.66 -5.32 5.70
CA SER A 154 -2.90 -6.00 5.32
C SER A 154 -2.94 -7.47 5.77
N SER A 155 -1.80 -8.17 5.77
CA SER A 155 -1.69 -9.56 6.23
C SER A 155 -1.74 -9.71 7.75
N TYR A 156 -1.23 -8.72 8.49
CA TYR A 156 -1.09 -8.78 9.95
C TYR A 156 -1.81 -7.61 10.61
N GLU A 157 -3.10 -7.80 10.91
CA GLU A 157 -3.93 -6.79 11.57
C GLU A 157 -3.32 -6.31 12.90
N GLY A 158 -3.31 -4.99 13.11
CA GLY A 158 -2.72 -4.35 14.28
C GLY A 158 -1.20 -4.27 14.27
N TYR A 159 -0.53 -4.74 13.21
CA TYR A 159 0.91 -4.56 12.99
C TYR A 159 1.18 -3.42 12.03
N PHE A 160 2.13 -2.57 12.40
CA PHE A 160 2.47 -1.35 11.69
C PHE A 160 3.95 -1.35 11.34
N LEU A 161 4.29 -0.67 10.24
CA LEU A 161 5.66 -0.24 10.00
C LEU A 161 6.11 0.67 11.14
N ALA A 162 7.34 0.51 11.58
CA ALA A 162 7.91 1.29 12.67
C ALA A 162 9.41 1.53 12.46
N CYS A 163 9.89 2.67 12.95
CA CYS A 163 11.31 2.88 13.18
C CYS A 163 11.66 2.38 14.58
N GLU A 164 12.66 1.52 14.69
CA GLU A 164 13.19 1.03 15.97
C GLU A 164 14.72 1.15 16.00
N LYS A 165 15.25 1.61 17.13
CA LYS A 165 16.70 1.67 17.33
C LYS A 165 17.22 0.33 17.82
N GLU A 166 18.06 -0.32 17.03
CA GLU A 166 18.79 -1.53 17.42
C GLU A 166 20.29 -1.23 17.40
N LYS A 167 20.89 -1.19 18.60
CA LYS A 167 22.27 -0.71 18.81
C LYS A 167 22.43 0.71 18.28
N ASP A 168 23.27 0.92 17.27
CA ASP A 168 23.56 2.22 16.67
C ASP A 168 22.79 2.47 15.37
N LEU A 169 21.94 1.53 14.94
CA LEU A 169 21.16 1.63 13.71
C LEU A 169 19.68 1.86 14.00
N PHE A 170 19.03 2.69 13.19
CA PHE A 170 17.59 2.84 13.17
C PHE A 170 17.02 2.00 12.03
N LYS A 171 16.28 0.95 12.35
CA LYS A 171 15.76 -0.02 11.38
C LYS A 171 14.27 0.19 11.13
N LEU A 172 13.85 -0.06 9.89
CA LEU A 172 12.44 -0.28 9.58
C LEU A 172 12.04 -1.70 9.98
N ILE A 173 11.05 -1.81 10.87
CA ILE A 173 10.53 -3.09 11.36
C ILE A 173 9.01 -3.15 11.25
N LEU A 174 8.45 -4.34 11.46
CA LEU A 174 7.03 -4.53 11.66
C LEU A 174 6.78 -4.81 13.14
N LYS A 175 5.93 -4.02 13.81
CA LYS A 175 5.60 -4.25 15.22
C LYS A 175 4.11 -4.12 15.47
N ARG A 176 3.62 -4.85 16.48
CA ARG A 176 2.24 -4.69 16.95
C ARG A 176 2.12 -3.33 17.66
N LYS A 177 1.06 -2.59 17.38
CA LYS A 177 0.74 -1.36 18.11
C LYS A 177 0.36 -1.72 19.55
N ALA A 178 1.26 -1.45 20.50
CA ALA A 178 1.08 -1.80 21.90
C ALA A 178 0.37 -0.71 22.71
N GLU A 179 0.57 0.58 22.36
CA GLU A 179 0.12 1.71 23.18
C GLU A 179 -0.54 2.83 22.36
N LEU A 180 -1.41 3.59 23.04
CA LEU A 180 -1.93 4.87 22.56
C LEU A 180 -0.78 5.89 22.54
N GLY A 181 -0.46 6.40 21.35
CA GLY A 181 0.58 7.43 21.19
C GLY A 181 1.98 6.91 20.85
N ASP A 182 2.10 5.65 20.45
CA ASP A 182 3.34 5.12 19.89
C ASP A 182 3.81 5.98 18.71
N LYS A 183 4.89 6.71 18.94
CA LYS A 183 5.46 7.68 18.00
C LYS A 183 6.32 7.01 16.93
N SER A 184 6.79 5.79 17.18
CA SER A 184 7.74 5.12 16.30
C SER A 184 7.09 4.55 15.04
N ILE A 185 5.76 4.44 15.03
CA ILE A 185 4.94 4.07 13.85
C ILE A 185 4.52 5.26 12.97
N LEU A 186 4.98 6.47 13.33
CA LEU A 186 4.60 7.69 12.62
C LEU A 186 5.68 8.11 11.63
N PHE A 187 5.24 8.43 10.43
CA PHE A 187 6.10 8.86 9.33
C PHE A 187 5.55 10.11 8.66
N THR A 188 6.43 10.87 8.01
CA THR A 188 6.04 11.86 7.01
C THR A 188 6.34 11.30 5.61
N VAL A 189 5.49 11.64 4.65
CA VAL A 189 5.61 11.20 3.26
C VAL A 189 5.66 12.43 2.36
N GLN A 190 6.85 12.76 1.89
CA GLN A 190 7.07 13.89 1.00
C GLN A 190 7.05 13.40 -0.44
N ASN A 191 5.99 13.72 -1.18
CA ASN A 191 5.92 13.40 -2.61
C ASN A 191 6.89 14.29 -3.39
N LYS A 192 7.60 13.70 -4.36
CA LYS A 192 8.33 14.46 -5.38
C LYS A 192 7.35 14.80 -6.51
N ASP A 193 7.34 16.05 -6.91
CA ASP A 193 6.59 16.56 -8.07
C ASP A 193 7.23 16.15 -9.40
#